data_AF-A0A835DB93-F1
#
_entry.id   AF-A0A835DB93-F1
#
_cell.length_a   1.000
_cell.length_b   1.000
_cell.length_c   1.000
_cell.angle_alpha   90.00
_cell.angle_beta   90.00
_cell.angle_gamma   90.00
#
_symmetry.space_group_name_H-M   'P 1'
#
loop_
_entity.id
_entity.type
_entity.pdbx_description
1 polymer ?
#
loop_
_entity_poly.entity_id
_entity_poly.type
_entity_poly.pdbx_seq_one_letter_code
_entity_poly.pdbx_strand_id
1 'polypeptide(L)'
;MAASWVLSECGIRPLPRIFPKPRTGGISNNSNPTKVRLLPVCKKSVVRTDLNLPSIWVSNGSRGRDWRAKVSAPSRVASVDGEERGERINGVGGEDEFDPGAPPPFKLADIRAAIPKHCWVKNPWRSMSYVVRDVVVVFGLAAAAAYLNNWVVWPLYWAAQGTMFWALFVLGHDCGHGSFSNNPKLNSVAGHLLHSSILVPYHGWRISHRTHHQNHGHVENDESWHPLSEKIFRSLDKATQILRFTLPFPMLAYPFYLWSRSPGKTGSHFHPSSDLFVPNEKKDVITSTACWTAMAALLVGLSFIMGPIQMLKLYGVPYWIFVMWLDLVTYLHHHGHEQKLPWYRGKEWNYLRGGLTTLDRDYGWINNIHHDIGTHVIHHLFPQIPHYHLVEATEAAKPVLGKYYREPKISGPLPFYLIGSLIRSMKRDHYVSDTGDIVYYQTDPQLSGSSQGKSA
;
A
#
# COMPACT_ATOMS: atom_id res chain seq x y z
N MET A 1 -57.39 -33.15 -33.27
CA MET A 1 -55.99 -32.70 -33.38
C MET A 1 -55.32 -32.89 -32.01
N ALA A 2 -54.11 -33.47 -32.02
CA ALA A 2 -53.14 -33.85 -30.97
C ALA A 2 -53.21 -33.07 -29.62
N ALA A 3 -53.16 -33.70 -28.43
CA ALA A 3 -52.04 -34.35 -27.69
C ALA A 3 -50.99 -33.33 -27.19
N SER A 4 -50.34 -33.39 -26.02
CA SER A 4 -50.39 -34.13 -24.75
C SER A 4 -49.41 -33.40 -23.81
N TRP A 5 -49.44 -33.72 -22.52
CA TRP A 5 -48.52 -33.27 -21.47
C TRP A 5 -47.03 -33.62 -21.71
N VAL A 6 -46.10 -32.94 -21.02
CA VAL A 6 -44.96 -33.49 -20.21
C VAL A 6 -43.76 -32.51 -20.08
N LEU A 7 -43.17 -32.61 -18.89
CA LEU A 7 -41.96 -32.04 -18.28
C LEU A 7 -40.62 -32.18 -19.06
N SER A 8 -39.59 -31.49 -18.52
CA SER A 8 -38.13 -31.71 -18.68
C SER A 8 -37.50 -31.18 -19.99
N GLU A 9 -36.28 -30.66 -20.07
CA GLU A 9 -35.10 -30.68 -19.19
C GLU A 9 -34.03 -29.68 -19.72
N CYS A 10 -32.93 -29.52 -18.96
CA CYS A 10 -31.63 -28.89 -19.30
C CYS A 10 -31.47 -27.41 -18.87
N GLY A 11 -30.69 -27.01 -17.87
CA GLY A 11 -29.68 -27.68 -17.05
C GLY A 11 -28.73 -26.59 -16.54
N ILE A 12 -28.84 -26.21 -15.27
CA ILE A 12 -27.90 -25.27 -14.61
C ILE A 12 -26.61 -26.04 -14.36
N ARG A 13 -25.51 -25.67 -15.03
CA ARG A 13 -24.17 -26.18 -14.69
C ARG A 13 -23.65 -25.45 -13.44
N PRO A 14 -23.27 -26.16 -12.36
CA PRO A 14 -22.48 -25.55 -11.30
C PRO A 14 -21.08 -25.20 -11.84
N LEU A 15 -20.61 -23.99 -11.52
CA LEU A 15 -19.22 -23.58 -11.73
C LEU A 15 -18.27 -24.53 -10.98
N PRO A 16 -17.13 -24.93 -11.56
CA PRO A 16 -16.19 -25.81 -10.88
C PRO A 16 -15.58 -25.09 -9.67
N ARG A 17 -15.77 -25.67 -8.48
CA ARG A 17 -14.99 -25.36 -7.28
C ARG A 17 -13.56 -25.85 -7.50
N ILE A 18 -12.68 -24.96 -7.97
CA ILE A 18 -11.24 -25.21 -7.96
C ILE A 18 -10.71 -24.73 -6.61
N PHE A 19 -10.73 -25.62 -5.62
CA PHE A 19 -9.82 -25.52 -4.48
C PHE A 19 -8.48 -26.12 -4.92
N PRO A 20 -7.35 -25.39 -4.91
CA PRO A 20 -6.06 -26.03 -5.02
C PRO A 20 -5.78 -26.78 -3.71
N LYS A 21 -5.87 -28.11 -3.74
CA LYS A 21 -5.25 -28.96 -2.72
C LYS A 21 -3.73 -28.92 -2.90
N PRO A 22 -2.94 -28.83 -1.82
CA PRO A 22 -1.49 -28.87 -1.91
C PRO A 22 -1.02 -30.26 -2.33
N ARG A 23 -0.17 -30.34 -3.36
CA ARG A 23 0.56 -31.56 -3.70
C ARG A 23 1.76 -31.70 -2.78
N THR A 24 1.74 -32.71 -1.93
CA THR A 24 2.91 -33.28 -1.27
C THR A 24 3.78 -33.99 -2.31
N GLY A 25 4.90 -33.38 -2.68
CA GLY A 25 5.96 -34.02 -3.46
C GLY A 25 6.96 -34.67 -2.51
N GLY A 26 7.01 -36.01 -2.53
CA GLY A 26 7.99 -36.79 -1.79
C GLY A 26 9.39 -36.65 -2.37
N ILE A 27 10.36 -36.59 -1.45
CA ILE A 27 11.80 -36.57 -1.69
C ILE A 27 12.24 -37.91 -2.28
N SER A 28 13.01 -37.88 -3.36
CA SER A 28 13.90 -38.98 -3.74
C SER A 28 15.24 -38.41 -4.16
N ASN A 29 16.26 -38.70 -3.33
CA ASN A 29 17.67 -38.50 -3.65
C ASN A 29 18.11 -39.58 -4.64
N ASN A 30 18.76 -39.19 -5.74
CA ASN A 30 19.97 -39.91 -6.15
C ASN A 30 20.87 -39.09 -7.08
N SER A 31 22.15 -39.42 -6.96
CA SER A 31 23.38 -38.73 -7.35
C SER A 31 23.72 -38.64 -8.85
N ASN A 32 24.23 -37.45 -9.25
CA ASN A 32 25.31 -37.06 -10.20
C ASN A 32 26.14 -38.14 -10.98
N PRO A 33 26.98 -37.77 -12.01
CA PRO A 33 27.03 -36.55 -12.86
C PRO A 33 27.39 -36.79 -14.37
N THR A 34 27.57 -35.68 -15.13
CA THR A 34 28.32 -35.46 -16.40
C THR A 34 27.71 -35.79 -17.77
N LYS A 35 27.49 -34.77 -18.62
CA LYS A 35 28.34 -34.43 -19.79
C LYS A 35 27.78 -33.26 -20.63
N VAL A 36 28.67 -32.34 -20.96
CA VAL A 36 28.54 -31.26 -21.93
C VAL A 36 28.46 -31.82 -23.36
N ARG A 37 27.61 -31.25 -24.23
CA ARG A 37 27.88 -31.26 -25.68
C ARG A 37 27.24 -30.07 -26.40
N LEU A 38 28.11 -29.29 -27.05
CA LEU A 38 27.81 -28.22 -27.99
C LEU A 38 27.47 -28.78 -29.39
N LEU A 39 26.71 -27.95 -30.11
CA LEU A 39 26.20 -27.92 -31.49
C LEU A 39 26.92 -28.74 -32.59
N PRO A 40 26.25 -28.92 -33.73
CA PRO A 40 26.81 -28.28 -34.93
C PRO A 40 25.83 -27.49 -35.79
N VAL A 41 26.46 -26.58 -36.51
CA VAL A 41 26.04 -25.61 -37.53
C VAL A 41 25.55 -26.28 -38.81
N CYS A 42 24.61 -25.64 -39.52
CA CYS A 42 24.66 -25.61 -40.99
C CYS A 42 24.28 -24.21 -41.55
N LYS A 43 25.19 -23.68 -42.38
CA LYS A 43 25.12 -22.51 -43.28
C LYS A 43 24.29 -22.89 -44.54
N LYS A 44 23.81 -22.07 -45.47
CA LYS A 44 23.80 -20.64 -45.88
C LYS A 44 22.84 -20.56 -47.10
N SER A 45 22.23 -19.41 -47.38
CA SER A 45 21.92 -18.82 -48.73
C SER A 45 20.70 -17.87 -48.59
N VAL A 46 20.85 -16.55 -48.50
CA VAL A 46 21.12 -15.51 -49.53
C VAL A 46 19.84 -15.04 -50.29
N VAL A 47 19.47 -13.77 -49.98
CA VAL A 47 18.85 -12.71 -50.80
C VAL A 47 17.36 -12.84 -51.19
N ARG A 48 16.51 -11.92 -50.71
CA ARG A 48 16.17 -10.64 -51.40
C ARG A 48 15.30 -9.75 -50.50
N THR A 49 15.66 -8.48 -50.44
CA THR A 49 14.85 -7.35 -49.97
C THR A 49 13.57 -7.24 -50.80
N ASP A 50 12.43 -6.99 -50.16
CA ASP A 50 11.39 -6.10 -50.67
C ASP A 50 10.54 -5.59 -49.50
N LEU A 51 10.57 -4.27 -49.32
CA LEU A 51 9.66 -3.50 -48.50
C LEU A 51 8.31 -3.44 -49.19
N ASN A 52 7.24 -3.85 -48.52
CA ASN A 52 5.88 -3.48 -48.89
C ASN A 52 5.03 -3.32 -47.62
N LEU A 53 4.77 -2.06 -47.25
CA LEU A 53 3.66 -1.66 -46.40
C LEU A 53 2.35 -1.80 -47.17
N PRO A 54 1.26 -2.27 -46.55
CA PRO A 54 -0.08 -1.86 -46.92
C PRO A 54 -0.60 -0.76 -45.99
N SER A 55 -1.14 0.27 -46.63
CA SER A 55 -1.94 1.34 -46.08
C SER A 55 -3.17 0.82 -45.32
N ILE A 56 -3.36 1.26 -44.08
CA ILE A 56 -4.59 1.02 -43.33
C ILE A 56 -5.54 2.20 -43.55
N TRP A 57 -6.66 1.86 -44.18
CA TRP A 57 -7.83 2.69 -44.41
C TRP A 57 -8.51 3.05 -43.08
N VAL A 58 -8.79 4.33 -42.87
CA VAL A 58 -9.52 4.85 -41.71
C VAL A 58 -11.01 4.70 -41.98
N SER A 59 -11.71 3.88 -41.18
CA SER A 59 -13.17 3.92 -41.10
C SER A 59 -13.60 4.34 -39.70
N ASN A 60 -14.39 5.41 -39.68
CA ASN A 60 -14.94 6.06 -38.51
C ASN A 60 -16.13 5.23 -38.01
N GLY A 61 -16.02 4.66 -36.80
CA GLY A 61 -17.04 3.79 -36.22
C GLY A 61 -17.17 4.04 -34.72
N SER A 62 -17.97 5.04 -34.37
CA SER A 62 -18.37 5.35 -32.99
C SER A 62 -19.11 4.15 -32.39
N ARG A 63 -18.46 3.47 -31.43
CA ARG A 63 -19.13 2.64 -30.42
C ARG A 63 -18.58 3.02 -29.06
N GLY A 64 -19.30 3.93 -28.40
CA GLY A 64 -19.11 4.26 -26.99
C GLY A 64 -19.14 2.98 -26.17
N ARG A 65 -18.01 2.68 -25.53
CA ARG A 65 -17.83 1.50 -24.70
C ARG A 65 -17.68 2.00 -23.27
N ASP A 66 -18.70 1.72 -22.48
CA ASP A 66 -18.98 2.29 -21.17
C ASP A 66 -18.08 1.64 -20.11
N TRP A 67 -17.00 2.30 -19.69
CA TRP A 67 -16.05 1.79 -18.70
C TRP A 67 -16.53 2.16 -17.29
N ARG A 68 -17.61 1.51 -16.86
CA ARG A 68 -18.05 1.58 -15.47
C ARG A 68 -17.27 0.54 -14.66
N ALA A 69 -16.20 0.96 -14.00
CA ALA A 69 -15.59 0.20 -12.92
C ALA A 69 -16.62 0.07 -11.78
N LYS A 70 -17.33 -1.06 -11.72
CA LYS A 70 -18.19 -1.40 -10.58
C LYS A 70 -17.29 -1.78 -9.40
N VAL A 71 -16.93 -0.80 -8.58
CA VAL A 71 -16.59 -1.04 -7.18
C VAL A 71 -17.88 -0.80 -6.39
N SER A 72 -18.74 -1.79 -6.39
CA SER A 72 -19.87 -1.87 -5.46
C SER A 72 -19.46 -2.80 -4.33
N ALA A 73 -19.48 -2.28 -3.10
CA ALA A 73 -19.42 -3.09 -1.89
C ALA A 73 -20.43 -4.25 -1.98
N PRO A 74 -20.15 -5.45 -1.42
CA PRO A 74 -21.02 -6.59 -1.59
C PRO A 74 -22.42 -6.31 -1.03
N SER A 75 -23.43 -6.30 -1.89
CA SER A 75 -24.84 -6.28 -1.49
C SER A 75 -25.36 -7.71 -1.42
N ARG A 76 -25.12 -8.40 -0.29
CA ARG A 76 -25.90 -9.52 0.25
C ARG A 76 -25.23 -10.04 1.52
N VAL A 77 -25.77 -9.64 2.66
CA VAL A 77 -25.57 -10.32 3.94
C VAL A 77 -26.52 -11.52 3.93
N ALA A 78 -26.00 -12.73 4.12
CA ALA A 78 -26.84 -13.88 4.41
C ALA A 78 -27.46 -13.66 5.80
N SER A 79 -28.78 -13.54 5.86
CA SER A 79 -29.54 -13.60 7.10
C SER A 79 -29.39 -15.00 7.70
N VAL A 80 -28.69 -15.09 8.82
CA VAL A 80 -28.75 -16.25 9.72
C VAL A 80 -29.68 -15.81 10.84
N ASP A 81 -30.93 -16.25 10.76
CA ASP A 81 -31.85 -16.23 11.89
C ASP A 81 -31.40 -17.33 12.86
N GLY A 82 -30.88 -16.90 14.00
CA GLY A 82 -30.63 -17.72 15.17
C GLY A 82 -30.98 -16.87 16.39
N GLU A 83 -32.22 -16.98 16.85
CA GLU A 83 -32.64 -16.43 18.14
C GLU A 83 -31.90 -17.19 19.26
N GLU A 84 -30.87 -16.59 19.83
CA GLU A 84 -30.42 -16.95 21.18
C GLU A 84 -30.82 -15.85 22.15
N ARG A 85 -31.90 -16.12 22.89
CA ARG A 85 -32.41 -15.31 23.98
C ARG A 85 -31.58 -15.62 25.23
N GLY A 86 -30.45 -14.94 25.38
CA GLY A 86 -29.64 -14.96 26.60
C GLY A 86 -30.20 -14.01 27.66
N GLU A 87 -30.51 -14.55 28.84
CA GLU A 87 -31.01 -13.83 30.02
C GLU A 87 -30.08 -12.69 30.45
N ARG A 88 -30.67 -11.52 30.73
CA ARG A 88 -29.99 -10.41 31.41
C ARG A 88 -29.86 -10.74 32.89
N ILE A 89 -28.65 -11.04 33.34
CA ILE A 89 -28.29 -10.95 34.75
C ILE A 89 -27.75 -9.54 35.00
N ASN A 90 -28.47 -8.78 35.83
CA ASN A 90 -28.03 -7.49 36.35
C ASN A 90 -26.77 -7.69 37.20
N GLY A 91 -25.62 -7.23 36.69
CA GLY A 91 -24.36 -7.13 37.41
C GLY A 91 -24.02 -5.66 37.66
N VAL A 92 -23.80 -5.34 38.93
CA VAL A 92 -23.42 -4.03 39.48
C VAL A 92 -22.12 -3.52 38.85
N GLY A 93 -22.06 -2.22 38.57
CA GLY A 93 -21.01 -1.55 37.79
C GLY A 93 -19.57 -1.77 38.27
N GLY A 94 -18.76 -2.32 37.37
CA GLY A 94 -17.39 -1.86 37.11
C GLY A 94 -17.41 -1.19 35.73
N GLU A 95 -16.62 -0.14 35.51
CA GLU A 95 -16.41 0.36 34.15
C GLU A 95 -15.80 -0.77 33.32
N ASP A 96 -16.56 -1.37 32.41
CA ASP A 96 -16.06 -2.41 31.51
C ASP A 96 -14.80 -1.87 30.79
N GLU A 97 -13.65 -2.48 31.08
CA GLU A 97 -12.38 -2.15 30.45
C GLU A 97 -12.53 -2.28 28.93
N PHE A 98 -12.19 -1.24 28.18
CA PHE A 98 -12.40 -1.21 26.74
C PHE A 98 -11.47 -2.22 26.04
N ASP A 99 -12.04 -3.26 25.44
CA ASP A 99 -11.31 -4.18 24.58
C ASP A 99 -11.26 -3.68 23.12
N PRO A 100 -10.09 -3.23 22.62
CA PRO A 100 -9.95 -2.79 21.23
C PRO A 100 -10.11 -3.95 20.23
N GLY A 101 -9.98 -5.20 20.68
CA GLY A 101 -10.18 -6.41 19.90
C GLY A 101 -11.66 -6.69 19.62
N ALA A 102 -12.57 -6.28 20.51
CA ALA A 102 -13.99 -6.59 20.41
C ALA A 102 -14.66 -5.94 19.17
N PRO A 103 -15.68 -6.59 18.56
CA PRO A 103 -16.45 -5.99 17.48
C PRO A 103 -17.08 -4.63 17.90
N PRO A 104 -16.96 -3.57 17.08
CA PRO A 104 -17.52 -2.27 17.43
C PRO A 104 -19.06 -2.29 17.45
N PRO A 105 -19.71 -1.45 18.29
CA PRO A 105 -21.16 -1.36 18.38
C PRO A 105 -21.80 -0.56 17.22
N PHE A 106 -21.04 -0.26 16.16
CA PHE A 106 -21.46 0.50 14.98
C PHE A 106 -21.04 -0.21 13.70
N LYS A 107 -21.68 0.13 12.60
CA LYS A 107 -21.40 -0.40 11.26
C LYS A 107 -20.69 0.65 10.41
N LEU A 108 -20.05 0.21 9.33
CA LEU A 108 -19.41 1.08 8.34
C LEU A 108 -20.41 2.10 7.75
N ALA A 109 -21.69 1.72 7.64
CA ALA A 109 -22.76 2.60 7.15
C ALA A 109 -23.03 3.78 8.09
N ASP A 110 -22.90 3.59 9.41
CA ASP A 110 -23.14 4.64 10.40
C ASP A 110 -22.06 5.72 10.31
N ILE A 111 -20.79 5.30 10.16
CA ILE A 111 -19.66 6.21 9.94
C ILE A 111 -19.85 6.97 8.62
N ARG A 112 -20.22 6.26 7.56
CA ARG A 112 -20.49 6.88 6.25
C ARG A 112 -21.62 7.92 6.33
N ALA A 113 -22.66 7.67 7.12
CA ALA A 113 -23.80 8.57 7.27
C ALA A 113 -23.43 9.86 8.03
N ALA A 114 -22.45 9.80 8.94
CA ALA A 114 -21.96 10.96 9.67
C ALA A 114 -21.12 11.91 8.80
N ILE A 115 -20.41 11.39 7.79
CA ILE A 115 -19.53 12.20 6.93
C ILE A 115 -20.36 13.10 6.00
N PRO A 116 -20.09 14.42 5.95
CA PRO A 116 -20.79 15.35 5.08
C PRO A 116 -20.74 14.95 3.59
N LYS A 117 -21.86 15.16 2.89
CA LYS A 117 -22.01 14.72 1.49
C LYS A 117 -20.97 15.33 0.55
N HIS A 118 -20.55 16.57 0.80
CA HIS A 118 -19.57 17.25 -0.06
C HIS A 118 -18.15 16.68 0.09
N CYS A 119 -17.80 16.05 1.21
CA CYS A 119 -16.50 15.37 1.38
C CYS A 119 -16.29 14.25 0.35
N TRP A 120 -17.37 13.70 -0.21
CA TRP A 120 -17.33 12.66 -1.24
C TRP A 120 -17.18 13.21 -2.67
N VAL A 121 -17.27 14.53 -2.85
CA VAL A 121 -17.26 15.17 -4.16
C VAL A 121 -15.82 15.45 -4.58
N LYS A 122 -15.39 14.77 -5.63
CA LYS A 122 -14.05 14.92 -6.21
C LYS A 122 -14.04 16.09 -7.19
N ASN A 123 -13.17 17.05 -6.95
CA ASN A 123 -12.94 18.20 -7.83
C ASN A 123 -11.58 18.08 -8.54
N PRO A 124 -11.54 17.71 -9.84
CA PRO A 124 -10.28 17.54 -10.57
C PRO A 124 -9.44 18.81 -10.67
N TRP A 125 -10.07 20.00 -10.71
CA TRP A 125 -9.37 21.28 -10.76
C TRP A 125 -8.68 21.58 -9.44
N ARG A 126 -9.35 21.30 -8.32
CA ARG A 126 -8.74 21.41 -6.99
C ARG A 126 -7.57 20.45 -6.86
N SER A 127 -7.75 19.17 -7.20
CA SER A 127 -6.67 18.17 -7.17
C SER A 127 -5.48 18.57 -8.06
N MET A 128 -5.73 19.07 -9.27
CA MET A 128 -4.67 19.54 -10.18
C MET A 128 -3.98 20.81 -9.67
N SER A 129 -4.68 21.68 -8.94
CA SER A 129 -4.06 22.86 -8.32
C SER A 129 -2.99 22.47 -7.29
N TYR A 130 -3.20 21.39 -6.52
CA TYR A 130 -2.19 20.84 -5.62
C TYR A 130 -0.99 20.27 -6.39
N VAL A 131 -1.23 19.59 -7.51
CA VAL A 131 -0.14 19.11 -8.40
C VAL A 131 0.70 20.28 -8.90
N VAL A 132 0.06 21.33 -9.44
CA VAL A 132 0.78 22.51 -9.95
C VAL A 132 1.56 23.19 -8.83
N ARG A 133 0.94 23.40 -7.66
CA ARG A 133 1.60 23.96 -6.48
C ARG A 133 2.86 23.17 -6.13
N ASP A 134 2.73 21.86 -5.97
CA ASP A 134 3.82 21.02 -5.50
C ASP A 134 4.95 20.94 -6.52
N VAL A 135 4.61 20.83 -7.81
CA VAL A 135 5.59 20.83 -8.90
C VAL A 135 6.34 22.16 -8.99
N VAL A 136 5.65 23.29 -8.86
CA VAL A 136 6.29 24.62 -8.82
C VAL A 136 7.24 24.74 -7.64
N VAL A 137 6.86 24.27 -6.46
CA VAL A 137 7.73 24.28 -5.28
C VAL A 137 8.94 23.37 -5.49
N VAL A 138 8.76 22.16 -6.03
CA VAL A 138 9.83 21.21 -6.35
C VAL A 138 10.88 21.84 -7.29
N PHE A 139 10.44 22.44 -8.40
CA PHE A 139 11.36 23.08 -9.33
C PHE A 139 11.97 24.37 -8.76
N GLY A 140 11.20 25.15 -8.00
CA GLY A 140 11.67 26.37 -7.34
C GLY A 140 12.77 26.09 -6.31
N LEU A 141 12.58 25.07 -5.46
CA LEU A 141 13.58 24.62 -4.49
C LEU A 141 14.86 24.17 -5.18
N ALA A 142 14.75 23.35 -6.24
CA ALA A 142 15.90 22.85 -6.99
C ALA A 142 16.68 23.98 -7.68
N ALA A 143 15.96 24.93 -8.30
CA ALA A 143 16.55 26.10 -8.93
C ALA A 143 17.25 27.00 -7.91
N ALA A 144 16.61 27.28 -6.77
CA ALA A 144 17.20 28.08 -5.69
C ALA A 144 18.46 27.43 -5.11
N ALA A 145 18.42 26.12 -4.84
CA ALA A 145 19.57 25.39 -4.31
C ALA A 145 20.74 25.35 -5.31
N ALA A 146 20.44 25.15 -6.59
CA ALA A 146 21.46 25.18 -7.65
C ALA A 146 22.06 26.58 -7.84
N TYR A 147 21.24 27.64 -7.76
CA TYR A 147 21.69 29.03 -7.89
C TYR A 147 22.56 29.48 -6.71
N LEU A 148 22.10 29.22 -5.47
CA LEU A 148 22.81 29.61 -4.26
C LEU A 148 24.05 28.75 -4.00
N ASN A 149 24.00 27.46 -4.37
CA ASN A 149 25.08 26.48 -4.26
C ASN A 149 25.93 26.58 -2.99
N ASN A 150 25.29 26.69 -1.82
CA ASN A 150 25.95 26.90 -0.54
C ASN A 150 25.81 25.66 0.36
N TRP A 151 26.85 25.35 1.14
CA TRP A 151 26.87 24.19 2.05
C TRP A 151 25.75 24.20 3.10
N VAL A 152 25.27 25.37 3.52
CA VAL A 152 24.12 25.51 4.43
C VAL A 152 22.79 25.27 3.70
N VAL A 153 22.70 25.69 2.44
CA VAL A 153 21.49 25.56 1.63
C VAL A 153 21.23 24.09 1.29
N TRP A 154 22.27 23.29 1.06
CA TRP A 154 22.11 21.89 0.65
C TRP A 154 21.32 21.03 1.65
N PRO A 155 21.63 20.97 2.96
CA PRO A 155 20.84 20.22 3.93
C PRO A 155 19.39 20.70 4.05
N LEU A 156 19.16 22.02 4.03
CA LEU A 156 17.80 22.59 4.07
C LEU A 156 17.00 22.23 2.82
N TYR A 157 17.64 22.34 1.65
CA TYR A 157 17.09 21.89 0.38
C TYR A 157 16.76 20.40 0.42
N TRP A 158 17.67 19.54 0.89
CA TRP A 158 17.43 18.10 0.93
C TRP A 158 16.21 17.74 1.77
N ALA A 159 16.09 18.32 2.97
CA ALA A 159 14.95 18.10 3.84
C ALA A 159 13.63 18.59 3.20
N ALA A 160 13.62 19.81 2.65
CA ALA A 160 12.44 20.38 2.01
C ALA A 160 12.05 19.61 0.74
N GLN A 161 13.01 19.33 -0.14
CA GLN A 161 12.81 18.65 -1.41
C GLN A 161 12.34 17.21 -1.21
N GLY A 162 12.93 16.47 -0.27
CA GLY A 162 12.49 15.12 0.05
C GLY A 162 11.08 15.07 0.63
N THR A 163 10.72 16.08 1.44
CA THR A 163 9.34 16.24 1.95
C THR A 163 8.36 16.58 0.83
N MET A 164 8.77 17.36 -0.18
CA MET A 164 7.94 17.63 -1.35
C MET A 164 7.79 16.41 -2.28
N PHE A 165 8.82 15.56 -2.40
CA PHE A 165 8.69 14.28 -3.09
C PHE A 165 7.71 13.34 -2.37
N TRP A 166 7.66 13.37 -1.04
CA TRP A 166 6.60 12.74 -0.26
C TRP A 166 5.22 13.34 -0.56
N ALA A 167 5.09 14.67 -0.67
CA ALA A 167 3.84 15.29 -1.10
C ALA A 167 3.36 14.84 -2.49
N LEU A 168 4.28 14.73 -3.48
CA LEU A 168 3.98 14.19 -4.80
C LEU A 168 3.51 12.72 -4.75
N PHE A 169 4.09 11.93 -3.85
CA PHE A 169 3.66 10.56 -3.62
C PHE A 169 2.20 10.50 -3.17
N VAL A 170 1.80 11.33 -2.20
CA VAL A 170 0.43 11.37 -1.67
C VAL A 170 -0.58 11.77 -2.77
N LEU A 171 -0.25 12.72 -3.64
CA LEU A 171 -1.12 13.05 -4.78
C LEU A 171 -1.25 11.90 -5.80
N GLY A 172 -0.17 11.18 -6.08
CA GLY A 172 -0.21 9.98 -6.92
C GLY A 172 -0.96 8.82 -6.23
N HIS A 173 -0.92 8.74 -4.91
CA HIS A 173 -1.69 7.81 -4.10
C HIS A 173 -3.19 8.11 -4.20
N ASP A 174 -3.61 9.37 -4.13
CA ASP A 174 -5.00 9.79 -4.39
C ASP A 174 -5.46 9.42 -5.80
N CYS A 175 -4.57 9.50 -6.79
CA CYS A 175 -4.85 8.98 -8.13
C CYS A 175 -5.08 7.46 -8.11
N GLY A 176 -4.29 6.74 -7.32
CA GLY A 176 -4.37 5.30 -7.15
C GLY A 176 -5.69 4.81 -6.55
N HIS A 177 -6.22 5.52 -5.55
CA HIS A 177 -7.57 5.29 -5.03
C HIS A 177 -8.66 5.77 -5.98
N GLY A 178 -8.33 6.76 -6.80
CA GLY A 178 -9.28 7.49 -7.61
C GLY A 178 -10.07 8.52 -6.81
N SER A 179 -9.57 8.94 -5.66
CA SER A 179 -10.06 10.11 -4.92
C SER A 179 -9.64 11.43 -5.59
N PHE A 180 -8.56 11.42 -6.37
CA PHE A 180 -8.10 12.57 -7.15
C PHE A 180 -9.15 13.10 -8.14
N SER A 181 -9.83 12.20 -8.88
CA SER A 181 -10.90 12.55 -9.82
C SER A 181 -11.83 11.37 -10.10
N ASN A 182 -13.03 11.64 -10.62
CA ASN A 182 -13.94 10.60 -11.12
C ASN A 182 -13.53 10.02 -12.49
N ASN A 183 -12.48 10.55 -13.13
CA ASN A 183 -11.99 10.08 -14.44
C ASN A 183 -10.78 9.14 -14.26
N PRO A 184 -10.93 7.82 -14.49
CA PRO A 184 -9.84 6.87 -14.33
C PRO A 184 -8.64 7.13 -15.23
N LYS A 185 -8.85 7.72 -16.42
CA LYS A 185 -7.76 8.07 -17.34
C LYS A 185 -6.93 9.22 -16.80
N LEU A 186 -7.59 10.26 -16.28
CA LEU A 186 -6.90 11.38 -15.65
C LEU A 186 -6.08 10.91 -14.46
N ASN A 187 -6.67 10.10 -13.58
CA ASN A 187 -5.97 9.49 -12.45
C ASN A 187 -4.79 8.65 -12.93
N SER A 188 -4.95 7.87 -14.00
CA SER A 188 -3.85 7.06 -14.53
C SER A 188 -2.70 7.92 -15.05
N VAL A 189 -2.98 8.96 -15.85
CA VAL A 189 -1.95 9.85 -16.39
C VAL A 189 -1.26 10.64 -15.28
N ALA A 190 -2.02 11.30 -14.40
CA ALA A 190 -1.46 12.07 -13.29
C ALA A 190 -0.66 11.17 -12.34
N GLY A 191 -1.19 10.00 -11.99
CA GLY A 191 -0.52 9.03 -11.15
C GLY A 191 0.82 8.56 -11.73
N HIS A 192 0.88 8.23 -13.03
CA HIS A 192 2.16 7.89 -13.66
C HIS A 192 3.16 9.04 -13.65
N LEU A 193 2.74 10.26 -13.94
CA LEU A 193 3.64 11.43 -13.93
C LEU A 193 4.21 11.66 -12.52
N LEU A 194 3.34 11.69 -11.51
CA LEU A 194 3.71 11.93 -10.12
C LEU A 194 4.61 10.81 -9.59
N HIS A 195 4.16 9.57 -9.65
CA HIS A 195 4.91 8.43 -9.08
C HIS A 195 6.18 8.10 -9.85
N SER A 196 6.16 8.10 -11.18
CA SER A 196 7.37 7.76 -11.94
C SER A 196 8.46 8.81 -11.70
N SER A 197 8.10 10.10 -11.54
CA SER A 197 9.06 11.19 -11.27
C SER A 197 9.85 11.03 -9.97
N ILE A 198 9.36 10.19 -9.04
CA ILE A 198 9.99 9.84 -7.76
C ILE A 198 10.29 8.33 -7.68
N LEU A 199 10.48 7.67 -8.83
CA LEU A 199 10.84 6.25 -8.97
C LEU A 199 9.88 5.27 -8.28
N VAL A 200 8.58 5.56 -8.32
CA VAL A 200 7.52 4.63 -7.92
C VAL A 200 6.82 4.06 -9.16
N PRO A 201 6.74 2.72 -9.33
CA PRO A 201 5.98 2.13 -10.44
C PRO A 201 4.48 2.23 -10.15
N TYR A 202 3.82 3.26 -10.69
CA TYR A 202 2.44 3.63 -10.33
C TYR A 202 1.45 2.47 -10.23
N HIS A 203 1.25 1.66 -11.26
CA HIS A 203 0.31 0.54 -11.23
C HIS A 203 0.78 -0.62 -10.35
N GLY A 204 2.08 -0.93 -10.36
CA GLY A 204 2.64 -1.94 -9.48
C GLY A 204 2.33 -1.63 -8.02
N TRP A 205 2.63 -0.40 -7.60
CA TRP A 205 2.33 0.10 -6.26
C TRP A 205 0.83 0.29 -6.01
N ARG A 206 0.07 0.86 -6.95
CA ARG A 206 -1.39 1.06 -6.80
C ARG A 206 -2.12 -0.25 -6.53
N ILE A 207 -1.72 -1.33 -7.20
CA ILE A 207 -2.37 -2.63 -7.04
C ILE A 207 -2.01 -3.25 -5.69
N SER A 208 -0.73 -3.25 -5.28
CA SER A 208 -0.35 -3.74 -3.94
C SER A 208 -0.99 -2.92 -2.83
N HIS A 209 -1.05 -1.61 -3.00
CA HIS A 209 -1.69 -0.72 -2.05
C HIS A 209 -3.21 -0.92 -1.99
N ARG A 210 -3.89 -1.16 -3.12
CA ARG A 210 -5.30 -1.59 -3.12
C ARG A 210 -5.49 -2.90 -2.34
N THR A 211 -4.58 -3.87 -2.51
CA THR A 211 -4.59 -5.13 -1.75
C THR A 211 -4.41 -4.88 -0.25
N HIS A 212 -3.51 -3.97 0.15
CA HIS A 212 -3.35 -3.52 1.53
C HIS A 212 -4.66 -2.93 2.09
N HIS A 213 -5.29 -1.98 1.40
CA HIS A 213 -6.58 -1.43 1.87
C HIS A 213 -7.69 -2.48 1.97
N GLN A 214 -7.72 -3.46 1.08
CA GLN A 214 -8.71 -4.54 1.13
C GLN A 214 -8.48 -5.53 2.29
N ASN A 215 -7.27 -5.58 2.85
CA ASN A 215 -6.84 -6.59 3.82
C ASN A 215 -6.21 -6.00 5.09
N HIS A 216 -6.25 -4.69 5.28
CA HIS A 216 -5.67 -4.01 6.45
C HIS A 216 -6.07 -4.69 7.77
N GLY A 217 -5.11 -4.85 8.67
CA GLY A 217 -5.32 -5.52 9.96
C GLY A 217 -5.53 -7.05 9.88
N HIS A 218 -5.39 -7.66 8.69
CA HIS A 218 -5.35 -9.12 8.52
C HIS A 218 -3.89 -9.61 8.58
N VAL A 219 -3.60 -10.63 9.39
CA VAL A 219 -2.21 -11.10 9.60
C VAL A 219 -1.54 -11.61 8.30
N GLU A 220 -2.26 -12.40 7.51
CA GLU A 220 -1.71 -13.09 6.33
C GLU A 220 -1.89 -12.32 5.02
N ASN A 221 -3.04 -11.65 4.86
CA ASN A 221 -3.45 -11.09 3.57
C ASN A 221 -2.99 -9.63 3.38
N ASP A 222 -2.68 -8.90 4.45
CA ASP A 222 -2.21 -7.51 4.37
C ASP A 222 -0.80 -7.45 3.73
N GLU A 223 -0.55 -6.46 2.88
CA GLU A 223 0.62 -6.37 1.99
C GLU A 223 1.85 -5.68 2.58
N SER A 224 1.63 -4.59 3.29
CA SER A 224 2.69 -3.67 3.70
C SER A 224 2.75 -3.60 5.21
N TRP A 225 3.96 -3.71 5.76
CA TRP A 225 4.21 -3.64 7.21
C TRP A 225 3.34 -4.58 8.08
N HIS A 226 2.75 -5.64 7.50
CA HIS A 226 1.97 -6.61 8.27
C HIS A 226 2.85 -7.38 9.27
N PRO A 227 2.29 -7.91 10.37
CA PRO A 227 3.04 -8.64 11.36
C PRO A 227 3.57 -9.94 10.75
N LEU A 228 4.79 -10.29 11.12
CA LEU A 228 5.33 -11.59 10.81
C LEU A 228 4.79 -12.60 11.83
N SER A 229 4.37 -13.76 11.35
CA SER A 229 4.16 -14.91 12.23
C SER A 229 5.48 -15.27 12.91
N GLU A 230 5.42 -15.81 14.12
CA GLU A 230 6.61 -16.19 14.88
C GLU A 230 7.52 -17.13 14.06
N LYS A 231 6.95 -18.12 13.37
CA LYS A 231 7.69 -19.00 12.46
C LYS A 231 8.44 -18.24 11.37
N ILE A 232 7.80 -17.28 10.70
CA ILE A 232 8.44 -16.50 9.63
C ILE A 232 9.55 -15.63 10.24
N PHE A 233 9.27 -14.94 11.34
CA PHE A 233 10.24 -14.10 12.05
C PHE A 233 11.51 -14.89 12.43
N ARG A 234 11.34 -16.08 13.02
CA ARG A 234 12.47 -16.95 13.41
C ARG A 234 13.27 -17.49 12.22
N SER A 235 12.66 -17.53 11.03
CA SER A 235 13.32 -18.00 9.80
C SER A 235 14.06 -16.91 9.02
N LEU A 236 13.93 -15.64 9.42
CA LEU A 236 14.57 -14.53 8.71
C LEU A 236 16.09 -14.62 8.78
N ASP A 237 16.75 -14.36 7.65
CA ASP A 237 18.19 -14.14 7.62
C ASP A 237 18.57 -12.82 8.32
N LYS A 238 19.85 -12.69 8.68
CA LYS A 238 20.32 -11.56 9.47
C LYS A 238 20.18 -10.22 8.74
N ALA A 239 20.35 -10.19 7.41
CA ALA A 239 20.24 -8.95 6.64
C ALA A 239 18.79 -8.47 6.62
N THR A 240 17.83 -9.37 6.40
CA THR A 240 16.39 -9.05 6.48
C THR A 240 15.97 -8.60 7.87
N GLN A 241 16.48 -9.24 8.94
CA GLN A 241 16.23 -8.79 10.31
C GLN A 241 16.75 -7.36 10.55
N ILE A 242 17.98 -7.07 10.14
CA ILE A 242 18.58 -5.73 10.28
C ILE A 242 17.77 -4.71 9.49
N LEU A 243 17.44 -5.00 8.23
CA LEU A 243 16.66 -4.12 7.37
C LEU A 243 15.28 -3.83 7.97
N ARG A 244 14.63 -4.81 8.61
CA ARG A 244 13.26 -4.66 9.11
C ARG A 244 13.14 -4.09 10.54
N PHE A 245 14.12 -4.34 11.41
CA PHE A 245 13.99 -4.04 12.84
C PHE A 245 15.09 -3.14 13.43
N THR A 246 16.18 -2.88 12.72
CA THR A 246 17.31 -2.10 13.26
C THR A 246 17.36 -0.70 12.65
N LEU A 247 16.97 0.34 13.39
CA LEU A 247 17.08 1.71 12.91
C LEU A 247 18.55 2.08 12.53
N PRO A 248 18.75 2.83 11.42
CA PRO A 248 17.75 3.48 10.58
C PRO A 248 17.25 2.64 9.38
N PHE A 249 17.72 1.40 9.22
CA PHE A 249 17.51 0.61 7.99
C PHE A 249 16.05 0.37 7.59
N PRO A 250 15.07 0.20 8.51
CA PRO A 250 13.65 0.10 8.16
C PRO A 250 13.12 1.29 7.36
N MET A 251 13.74 2.47 7.51
CA MET A 251 13.37 3.68 6.79
C MET A 251 13.96 3.74 5.37
N LEU A 252 14.65 2.69 4.94
CA LEU A 252 15.21 2.53 3.60
C LEU A 252 14.61 1.31 2.88
N ALA A 253 13.55 0.72 3.43
CA ALA A 253 13.01 -0.57 3.02
C ALA A 253 12.20 -0.50 1.73
N TYR A 254 11.58 0.64 1.42
CA TYR A 254 10.64 0.76 0.31
C TYR A 254 11.18 0.34 -1.07
N PRO A 255 12.39 0.75 -1.50
CA PRO A 255 12.97 0.22 -2.74
C PRO A 255 13.13 -1.30 -2.71
N PHE A 256 13.52 -1.91 -1.59
CA PHE A 256 13.62 -3.38 -1.50
C PHE A 256 12.23 -4.04 -1.56
N TYR A 257 11.24 -3.44 -0.91
CA TYR A 257 9.85 -3.88 -0.96
C TYR A 257 9.30 -3.88 -2.40
N LEU A 258 9.64 -2.89 -3.22
CA LEU A 258 9.23 -2.87 -4.62
C LEU A 258 9.78 -4.07 -5.42
N TRP A 259 11.00 -4.53 -5.11
CA TRP A 259 11.64 -5.64 -5.84
C TRP A 259 11.29 -7.01 -5.27
N SER A 260 11.09 -7.13 -3.96
CA SER A 260 11.01 -8.43 -3.27
C SER A 260 9.81 -8.62 -2.35
N ARG A 261 8.96 -7.58 -2.18
CA ARG A 261 7.82 -7.54 -1.25
C ARG A 261 8.22 -7.79 0.22
N SER A 262 7.22 -7.79 1.10
CA SER A 262 7.40 -8.03 2.54
C SER A 262 7.85 -9.46 2.82
N PRO A 263 8.64 -9.72 3.89
CA PRO A 263 9.04 -11.07 4.25
C PRO A 263 7.83 -12.01 4.43
N GLY A 264 7.94 -13.24 3.93
CA GLY A 264 6.83 -14.19 3.88
C GLY A 264 5.99 -14.08 2.60
N LYS A 265 6.27 -13.11 1.74
CA LYS A 265 5.66 -12.95 0.42
C LYS A 265 6.72 -12.99 -0.67
N THR A 266 6.30 -13.27 -1.90
CA THR A 266 7.20 -13.44 -3.05
C THR A 266 6.76 -12.54 -4.19
N GLY A 267 7.62 -12.30 -5.18
CA GLY A 267 7.27 -11.51 -6.35
C GLY A 267 7.74 -10.05 -6.28
N SER A 268 7.34 -9.27 -7.28
CA SER A 268 7.90 -7.94 -7.55
C SER A 268 6.86 -7.01 -8.16
N HIS A 269 6.92 -5.74 -7.79
CA HIS A 269 6.03 -4.70 -8.31
C HIS A 269 6.28 -4.38 -9.80
N PHE A 270 7.43 -4.82 -10.34
CA PHE A 270 7.79 -4.61 -11.75
C PHE A 270 7.48 -5.82 -12.64
N HIS A 271 7.28 -6.99 -12.04
CA HIS A 271 7.13 -8.24 -12.78
C HIS A 271 5.66 -8.51 -13.11
N PRO A 272 5.22 -8.48 -14.38
CA PRO A 272 3.80 -8.55 -14.73
C PRO A 272 3.11 -9.88 -14.40
N SER A 273 3.88 -10.93 -14.12
CA SER A 273 3.37 -12.24 -13.69
C SER A 273 3.61 -12.48 -12.19
N SER A 274 3.88 -11.44 -11.40
CA SER A 274 3.91 -11.56 -9.94
C SER A 274 2.54 -12.03 -9.43
N ASP A 275 2.56 -12.87 -8.41
CA ASP A 275 1.41 -13.26 -7.57
C ASP A 275 0.64 -12.07 -6.95
N LEU A 276 1.23 -10.88 -6.95
CA LEU A 276 0.61 -9.62 -6.57
C LEU A 276 -0.53 -9.19 -7.52
N PHE A 277 -0.50 -9.65 -8.77
CA PHE A 277 -1.34 -9.15 -9.85
C PHE A 277 -2.25 -10.25 -10.39
N VAL A 278 -3.49 -9.88 -10.72
CA VAL A 278 -4.35 -10.78 -11.51
C VAL A 278 -4.00 -10.69 -12.99
N PRO A 279 -4.29 -11.72 -13.82
CA PRO A 279 -3.87 -11.74 -15.23
C PRO A 279 -4.27 -10.52 -16.07
N ASN A 280 -5.42 -9.90 -15.75
CA ASN A 280 -5.93 -8.74 -16.47
C ASN A 280 -5.16 -7.44 -16.15
N GLU A 281 -4.36 -7.42 -15.09
CA GLU A 281 -3.56 -6.26 -14.67
C GLU A 281 -2.14 -6.27 -15.25
N LYS A 282 -1.78 -7.34 -15.98
CA LYS A 282 -0.46 -7.50 -16.59
C LYS A 282 -0.03 -6.28 -17.43
N LYS A 283 -0.94 -5.72 -18.22
CA LYS A 283 -0.65 -4.57 -19.08
C LYS A 283 -0.38 -3.30 -18.29
N ASP A 284 -1.12 -3.10 -17.21
CA ASP A 284 -0.93 -1.97 -16.29
C ASP A 284 0.49 -2.00 -15.70
N VAL A 285 0.93 -3.17 -15.23
CA VAL A 285 2.29 -3.34 -14.68
C VAL A 285 3.36 -3.06 -15.74
N ILE A 286 3.20 -3.57 -16.97
CA ILE A 286 4.13 -3.30 -18.07
C ILE A 286 4.23 -1.79 -18.35
N THR A 287 3.10 -1.09 -18.42
CA THR A 287 3.08 0.36 -18.64
C THR A 287 3.82 1.12 -17.54
N SER A 288 3.55 0.81 -16.27
CA SER A 288 4.23 1.49 -15.17
C SER A 288 5.72 1.15 -15.07
N THR A 289 6.12 -0.10 -15.35
CA THR A 289 7.53 -0.47 -15.44
C THR A 289 8.24 0.28 -16.57
N ALA A 290 7.57 0.48 -17.71
CA ALA A 290 8.10 1.28 -18.81
C ALA A 290 8.27 2.76 -18.43
N CYS A 291 7.26 3.38 -17.79
CA CYS A 291 7.35 4.77 -17.30
C CYS A 291 8.47 4.95 -16.26
N TRP A 292 8.57 4.01 -15.30
CA TRP A 292 9.65 4.00 -14.31
C TRP A 292 11.03 3.88 -14.98
N THR A 293 11.18 2.97 -15.94
CA THR A 293 12.43 2.76 -16.69
C THR A 293 12.81 4.01 -17.48
N ALA A 294 11.83 4.68 -18.09
CA ALA A 294 12.05 5.94 -18.79
C ALA A 294 12.55 7.05 -17.85
N MET A 295 11.97 7.16 -16.64
CA MET A 295 12.47 8.11 -15.64
C MET A 295 13.89 7.75 -15.18
N ALA A 296 14.16 6.49 -14.87
CA ALA A 296 15.50 6.05 -14.47
C ALA A 296 16.55 6.35 -15.55
N ALA A 297 16.22 6.09 -16.82
CA ALA A 297 17.08 6.43 -17.95
C ALA A 297 17.29 7.95 -18.09
N LEU A 298 16.23 8.75 -17.88
CA LEU A 298 16.34 10.21 -17.87
C LEU A 298 17.30 10.69 -16.77
N LEU A 299 17.18 10.18 -15.55
CA LEU A 299 18.05 10.54 -14.43
C LEU A 299 19.51 10.15 -14.69
N VAL A 300 19.75 8.98 -15.27
CA VAL A 300 21.09 8.54 -15.70
C VAL A 300 21.64 9.46 -16.79
N GLY A 301 20.84 9.81 -17.80
CA GLY A 301 21.22 10.77 -18.84
C GLY A 301 21.58 12.14 -18.27
N LEU A 302 20.75 12.69 -17.38
CA LEU A 302 21.02 13.94 -16.68
C LEU A 302 22.29 13.86 -15.82
N SER A 303 22.61 12.70 -15.26
CA SER A 303 23.86 12.47 -14.51
C SER A 303 25.10 12.59 -15.39
N PHE A 304 25.04 12.23 -16.67
CA PHE A 304 26.14 12.45 -17.61
C PHE A 304 26.27 13.92 -18.06
N ILE A 305 25.17 14.68 -18.07
CA ILE A 305 25.16 16.09 -18.48
C ILE A 305 25.58 17.02 -17.34
N MET A 306 24.98 16.84 -16.15
CA MET A 306 25.17 17.73 -15.00
C MET A 306 26.29 17.26 -14.05
N GLY A 307 26.76 16.02 -14.24
CA GLY A 307 27.70 15.36 -13.35
C GLY A 307 27.00 14.58 -12.22
N PRO A 308 27.54 13.41 -11.83
CA PRO A 308 26.89 12.52 -10.87
C PRO A 308 26.74 13.11 -9.47
N ILE A 309 27.69 13.93 -9.02
CA ILE A 309 27.61 14.58 -7.71
C ILE A 309 26.48 15.62 -7.68
N GLN A 310 26.29 16.38 -8.75
CA GLN A 310 25.20 17.36 -8.81
C GLN A 310 23.84 16.67 -8.86
N MET A 311 23.70 15.57 -9.60
CA MET A 311 22.47 14.75 -9.60
C MET A 311 22.22 14.09 -8.24
N LEU A 312 23.25 13.60 -7.57
CA LEU A 312 23.14 13.08 -6.21
C LEU A 312 22.59 14.17 -5.26
N LYS A 313 23.12 15.39 -5.33
CA LYS A 313 22.68 16.51 -4.48
C LYS A 313 21.26 16.96 -4.81
N LEU A 314 20.91 17.09 -6.09
CA LEU A 314 19.62 17.63 -6.53
C LEU A 314 18.48 16.62 -6.41
N TYR A 315 18.74 15.33 -6.69
CA TYR A 315 17.69 14.31 -6.76
C TYR A 315 17.96 13.14 -5.82
N GLY A 316 19.19 12.60 -5.81
CA GLY A 316 19.50 11.37 -5.08
C GLY A 316 19.29 11.46 -3.57
N VAL A 317 19.83 12.50 -2.92
CA VAL A 317 19.66 12.71 -1.47
C VAL A 317 18.20 13.04 -1.12
N PRO A 318 17.50 13.96 -1.81
CA PRO A 318 16.06 14.17 -1.60
C PRO A 318 15.21 12.90 -1.80
N TYR A 319 15.53 12.06 -2.79
CA TYR A 319 14.84 10.80 -3.03
C TYR A 319 14.94 9.86 -1.82
N TRP A 320 16.12 9.73 -1.21
CA TRP A 320 16.26 8.91 0.00
C TRP A 320 15.53 9.50 1.21
N ILE A 321 15.42 10.82 1.31
CA ILE A 321 14.59 11.47 2.34
C ILE A 321 13.10 11.18 2.10
N PHE A 322 12.66 11.18 0.84
CA PHE A 322 11.31 10.72 0.48
C PHE A 322 11.08 9.26 0.87
N VAL A 323 12.03 8.36 0.59
CA VAL A 323 11.94 6.95 1.00
C VAL A 323 11.79 6.83 2.52
N MET A 324 12.58 7.59 3.28
CA MET A 324 12.47 7.64 4.74
C MET A 324 11.11 8.16 5.21
N TRP A 325 10.55 9.18 4.56
CA TRP A 325 9.19 9.66 4.84
C TRP A 325 8.13 8.58 4.58
N LEU A 326 8.20 7.91 3.42
CA LEU A 326 7.24 6.89 3.04
C LEU A 326 7.24 5.73 4.03
N ASP A 327 8.41 5.18 4.35
CA ASP A 327 8.53 4.06 5.29
C ASP A 327 8.11 4.49 6.72
N LEU A 328 8.50 5.70 7.16
CA LEU A 328 8.11 6.24 8.46
C LEU A 328 6.60 6.39 8.61
N VAL A 329 5.94 7.06 7.66
CA VAL A 329 4.51 7.36 7.71
C VAL A 329 3.70 6.08 7.60
N THR A 330 4.02 5.24 6.61
CA THR A 330 3.33 3.96 6.42
C THR A 330 3.50 3.05 7.64
N TYR A 331 4.67 3.01 8.27
CA TYR A 331 4.84 2.22 9.49
C TYR A 331 4.02 2.78 10.65
N LEU A 332 4.15 4.07 10.96
CA LEU A 332 3.54 4.69 12.14
C LEU A 332 2.02 4.81 12.08
N HIS A 333 1.43 4.77 10.89
CA HIS A 333 -0.01 4.68 10.74
C HIS A 333 -0.58 3.29 11.04
N HIS A 334 0.26 2.26 11.11
CA HIS A 334 -0.15 0.89 11.39
C HIS A 334 0.49 0.32 12.68
N HIS A 335 1.42 1.07 13.31
CA HIS A 335 2.24 0.64 14.43
C HIS A 335 2.53 1.76 15.43
N GLY A 336 3.12 1.40 16.58
CA GLY A 336 3.71 2.35 17.52
C GLY A 336 2.72 3.16 18.32
N HIS A 337 1.52 2.63 18.55
CA HIS A 337 0.61 3.14 19.58
C HIS A 337 1.04 2.61 20.96
N GLU A 338 0.69 3.31 22.04
CA GLU A 338 1.07 2.91 23.40
C GLU A 338 0.35 1.62 23.83
N GLN A 339 -0.93 1.52 23.47
CA GLN A 339 -1.71 0.28 23.56
C GLN A 339 -1.51 -0.53 22.28
N LYS A 340 -1.24 -1.83 22.43
CA LYS A 340 -1.08 -2.74 21.29
C LYS A 340 -2.39 -2.85 20.50
N LEU A 341 -2.26 -2.81 19.19
CA LEU A 341 -3.39 -2.96 18.28
C LEU A 341 -3.61 -4.45 17.96
N PRO A 342 -4.87 -4.89 17.89
CA PRO A 342 -5.19 -6.25 17.48
C PRO A 342 -4.88 -6.45 15.99
N TRP A 343 -4.49 -7.66 15.65
CA TRP A 343 -4.45 -8.17 14.28
C TRP A 343 -5.33 -9.41 14.21
N TYR A 344 -6.02 -9.58 13.09
CA TYR A 344 -7.10 -10.56 12.98
C TYR A 344 -6.79 -11.64 11.96
N ARG A 345 -7.39 -12.82 12.18
CA ARG A 345 -7.41 -13.96 11.25
C ARG A 345 -8.83 -14.47 11.06
N GLY A 346 -9.03 -15.25 10.01
CA GLY A 346 -10.23 -16.06 9.83
C GLY A 346 -11.53 -15.26 9.93
N LYS A 347 -12.43 -15.69 10.81
CA LYS A 347 -13.76 -15.07 10.99
C LYS A 347 -13.73 -13.80 11.83
N GLU A 348 -12.66 -13.58 12.61
CA GLU A 348 -12.53 -12.37 13.43
C GLU A 348 -12.22 -11.15 12.57
N TRP A 349 -11.57 -11.35 11.41
CA TRP A 349 -11.28 -10.26 10.49
C TRP A 349 -12.53 -9.83 9.70
N ASN A 350 -12.74 -8.51 9.64
CA ASN A 350 -13.55 -7.88 8.61
C ASN A 350 -12.98 -6.48 8.30
N TYR A 351 -13.37 -5.90 7.18
CA TYR A 351 -12.88 -4.60 6.70
C TYR A 351 -13.00 -3.48 7.75
N LEU A 352 -14.11 -3.43 8.50
CA LEU A 352 -14.28 -2.39 9.53
C LEU A 352 -13.30 -2.57 10.68
N ARG A 353 -13.22 -3.77 11.26
CA ARG A 353 -12.30 -4.08 12.36
C ARG A 353 -10.85 -3.83 11.96
N GLY A 354 -10.47 -4.26 10.75
CA GLY A 354 -9.15 -3.98 10.17
C GLY A 354 -8.83 -2.50 10.01
N GLY A 355 -9.78 -1.70 9.51
CA GLY A 355 -9.59 -0.25 9.42
C GLY A 355 -9.41 0.45 10.78
N LEU A 356 -10.06 -0.04 11.83
CA LEU A 356 -9.96 0.50 13.20
C LEU A 356 -8.62 0.19 13.88
N THR A 357 -7.76 -0.63 13.28
CA THR A 357 -6.40 -0.88 13.77
C THR A 357 -5.39 0.14 13.22
N THR A 358 -5.81 1.02 12.32
CA THR A 358 -4.95 2.10 11.82
C THR A 358 -4.96 3.29 12.78
N LEU A 359 -3.97 4.18 12.64
CA LEU A 359 -3.71 5.28 13.55
C LEU A 359 -3.56 6.59 12.80
N ASP A 360 -4.25 7.60 13.28
CA ASP A 360 -3.97 8.97 12.89
C ASP A 360 -2.67 9.44 13.55
N ARG A 361 -1.90 10.29 12.86
CA ARG A 361 -0.66 10.88 13.34
C ARG A 361 -0.59 12.35 12.97
N ASP A 362 -0.20 13.19 13.93
CA ASP A 362 -0.03 14.62 13.72
C ASP A 362 1.43 14.94 13.37
N TYR A 363 1.67 15.47 12.18
CA TYR A 363 2.99 15.83 11.67
C TYR A 363 3.34 17.33 11.83
N GLY A 364 2.54 18.09 12.60
CA GLY A 364 2.77 19.52 12.84
C GLY A 364 2.62 20.34 11.56
N TRP A 365 3.58 21.21 11.27
CA TRP A 365 3.54 22.06 10.06
C TRP A 365 3.56 21.26 8.75
N ILE A 366 3.97 19.99 8.80
CA ILE A 366 4.08 19.13 7.61
C ILE A 366 2.70 18.60 7.17
N ASN A 367 1.66 18.63 8.03
CA ASN A 367 0.31 18.17 7.71
C ASN A 367 -0.25 18.75 6.40
N ASN A 368 -0.13 20.06 6.20
CA ASN A 368 -0.61 20.69 4.97
C ASN A 368 0.29 20.43 3.75
N ILE A 369 1.56 20.06 3.97
CA ILE A 369 2.53 19.79 2.91
C ILE A 369 2.25 18.41 2.31
N HIS A 370 2.11 17.39 3.16
CA HIS A 370 1.80 16.03 2.73
C HIS A 370 0.30 15.72 2.62
N HIS A 371 -0.51 16.78 2.43
CA HIS A 371 -1.93 16.66 2.09
C HIS A 371 -2.76 15.94 3.16
N ASP A 372 -2.50 16.21 4.43
CA ASP A 372 -3.26 15.71 5.59
C ASP A 372 -3.42 14.19 5.64
N ILE A 373 -2.54 13.43 4.99
CA ILE A 373 -2.59 11.96 4.98
C ILE A 373 -2.43 11.33 6.38
N GLY A 374 -2.00 12.14 7.36
CA GLY A 374 -2.00 11.78 8.78
C GLY A 374 -3.38 11.37 9.33
N THR A 375 -4.49 11.74 8.69
CA THR A 375 -5.85 11.26 9.03
C THR A 375 -6.12 9.89 8.39
N HIS A 376 -5.39 8.89 8.85
CA HIS A 376 -5.27 7.60 8.20
C HIS A 376 -6.46 6.66 8.44
N VAL A 377 -7.18 6.78 9.56
CA VAL A 377 -8.32 5.89 9.90
C VAL A 377 -9.45 6.04 8.89
N ILE A 378 -9.92 7.27 8.66
CA ILE A 378 -10.97 7.54 7.65
C ILE A 378 -10.45 7.28 6.25
N HIS A 379 -9.18 7.59 5.98
CA HIS A 379 -8.56 7.25 4.71
C HIS A 379 -8.61 5.74 4.44
N HIS A 380 -8.36 4.88 5.44
CA HIS A 380 -8.45 3.43 5.28
C HIS A 380 -9.87 2.89 5.12
N LEU A 381 -10.82 3.44 5.88
CA LEU A 381 -12.23 3.04 5.81
C LEU A 381 -12.90 3.56 4.54
N PHE A 382 -12.48 4.71 4.03
CA PHE A 382 -13.08 5.40 2.88
C PHE A 382 -12.03 6.09 2.00
N PRO A 383 -11.15 5.32 1.31
CA PRO A 383 -10.06 5.87 0.50
C PRO A 383 -10.52 6.71 -0.71
N GLN A 384 -11.84 6.76 -0.97
CA GLN A 384 -12.44 7.55 -2.04
C GLN A 384 -12.66 9.02 -1.69
N ILE A 385 -12.49 9.39 -0.43
CA ILE A 385 -12.53 10.78 0.04
C ILE A 385 -11.21 11.45 -0.39
N PRO A 386 -11.24 12.56 -1.12
CA PRO A 386 -10.03 13.31 -1.48
C PRO A 386 -9.31 13.82 -0.24
N HIS A 387 -7.98 13.90 -0.30
CA HIS A 387 -7.15 14.36 0.81
C HIS A 387 -7.64 15.67 1.45
N TYR A 388 -8.06 16.63 0.63
CA TYR A 388 -8.53 17.96 1.06
C TYR A 388 -9.89 17.97 1.78
N HIS A 389 -10.49 16.79 2.01
CA HIS A 389 -11.68 16.59 2.84
C HIS A 389 -11.47 15.60 3.98
N LEU A 390 -10.29 14.99 4.12
CA LEU A 390 -10.08 13.94 5.11
C LEU A 390 -10.20 14.45 6.54
N VAL A 391 -9.63 15.61 6.87
CA VAL A 391 -9.74 16.22 8.21
C VAL A 391 -11.20 16.43 8.60
N GLU A 392 -11.99 17.03 7.71
CA GLU A 392 -13.42 17.27 7.95
C GLU A 392 -14.20 15.95 8.10
N ALA A 393 -13.91 14.96 7.26
CA ALA A 393 -14.53 13.65 7.34
C ALA A 393 -14.17 12.91 8.64
N THR A 394 -12.93 13.05 9.12
CA THR A 394 -12.47 12.52 10.40
C THR A 394 -13.22 13.16 11.56
N GLU A 395 -13.26 14.49 11.65
CA GLU A 395 -13.98 15.18 12.73
C GLU A 395 -15.47 14.79 12.77
N ALA A 396 -16.12 14.65 11.61
CA ALA A 396 -17.51 14.21 11.56
C ALA A 396 -17.72 12.75 11.99
N ALA A 397 -16.73 11.88 11.79
CA ALA A 397 -16.80 10.45 12.11
C ALA A 397 -16.45 10.13 13.57
N LYS A 398 -15.63 10.96 14.24
CA LYS A 398 -15.17 10.76 15.62
C LYS A 398 -16.29 10.41 16.61
N PRO A 399 -17.46 11.10 16.63
CA PRO A 399 -18.54 10.77 17.56
C PRO A 399 -19.10 9.35 17.37
N VAL A 400 -19.09 8.84 16.13
CA VAL A 400 -19.55 7.47 15.83
C VAL A 400 -18.50 6.44 16.25
N LEU A 401 -17.22 6.73 16.02
CA LEU A 401 -16.12 5.83 16.35
C LEU A 401 -15.93 5.66 17.86
N GLY A 402 -16.19 6.71 18.65
CA GLY A 402 -16.10 6.67 20.11
C GLY A 402 -14.75 6.16 20.60
N LYS A 403 -14.75 5.19 21.53
CA LYS A 403 -13.54 4.61 22.12
C LYS A 403 -12.62 3.89 21.12
N TYR A 404 -13.12 3.53 19.93
CA TYR A 404 -12.30 2.92 18.87
C TYR A 404 -11.42 3.92 18.13
N TYR A 405 -11.71 5.22 18.22
CA TYR A 405 -10.84 6.26 17.68
C TYR A 405 -9.79 6.68 18.71
N ARG A 406 -8.53 6.76 18.27
CA ARG A 406 -7.39 7.12 19.10
C ARG A 406 -6.89 8.48 18.65
N GLU A 407 -7.20 9.50 19.43
CA GLU A 407 -6.74 10.87 19.15
C GLU A 407 -5.21 10.91 19.06
N PRO A 408 -4.64 11.44 17.99
CA PRO A 408 -3.20 11.61 17.89
C PRO A 408 -2.71 12.63 18.92
N LYS A 409 -1.55 12.37 19.51
CA LYS A 409 -0.83 13.40 20.27
C LYS A 409 -0.51 14.58 19.33
N ILE A 410 -0.84 15.80 19.78
CA ILE A 410 -0.58 17.01 19.02
C ILE A 410 0.94 17.27 18.92
N SER A 411 1.41 17.54 17.70
CA SER A 411 2.79 17.91 17.40
C SER A 411 3.08 19.37 17.72
N GLY A 412 4.33 19.67 18.04
CA GLY A 412 4.85 21.04 17.87
C GLY A 412 5.02 21.39 16.38
N PRO A 413 5.84 22.39 16.03
CA PRO A 413 6.16 22.68 14.63
C PRO A 413 6.66 21.46 13.84
N LEU A 414 7.50 20.64 14.50
CA LEU A 414 8.05 19.40 13.95
C LEU A 414 7.64 18.20 14.81
N PRO A 415 7.41 17.02 14.21
CA PRO A 415 6.81 15.88 14.91
C PRO A 415 7.82 14.99 15.62
N PHE A 416 8.70 15.56 16.45
CA PHE A 416 9.76 14.79 17.13
C PHE A 416 9.24 13.68 18.04
N TYR A 417 7.99 13.76 18.52
CA TYR A 417 7.38 12.69 19.32
C TYR A 417 7.21 11.38 18.54
N LEU A 418 7.09 11.45 17.21
CA LEU A 418 6.96 10.28 16.34
C LEU A 418 8.26 9.46 16.30
N ILE A 419 9.42 10.10 16.43
CA ILE A 419 10.71 9.39 16.53
C ILE A 419 10.72 8.49 17.78
N GLY A 420 10.24 8.99 18.91
CA GLY A 420 10.11 8.19 20.13
C GLY A 420 9.14 7.02 19.95
N SER A 421 8.03 7.25 19.25
CA SER A 421 7.02 6.21 18.95
C SER A 421 7.60 5.12 18.04
N LEU A 422 8.34 5.51 17.00
CA LEU A 422 9.05 4.60 16.11
C LEU A 422 10.07 3.74 16.87
N ILE A 423 10.95 4.37 17.65
CA ILE A 423 11.99 3.66 18.41
C ILE A 423 11.35 2.66 19.39
N ARG A 424 10.28 3.03 20.09
CA ARG A 424 9.58 2.13 21.01
C ARG A 424 8.97 0.94 20.28
N SER A 425 8.28 1.20 19.17
CA SER A 425 7.63 0.17 18.36
C SER A 425 8.65 -0.81 17.77
N MET A 426 9.71 -0.30 17.16
CA MET A 426 10.79 -1.13 16.58
C MET A 426 11.49 -2.03 17.61
N LYS A 427 11.48 -1.66 18.90
CA LYS A 427 12.03 -2.48 19.99
C LYS A 427 11.06 -3.51 20.57
N ARG A 428 9.75 -3.37 20.30
CA ARG A 428 8.69 -4.11 21.00
C ARG A 428 7.81 -4.94 20.07
N ASP A 429 7.65 -4.52 18.82
CA ASP A 429 6.69 -5.07 17.87
C ASP A 429 7.42 -5.93 16.82
N HIS A 430 7.82 -7.14 17.20
CA HIS A 430 8.67 -8.01 16.37
C HIS A 430 7.87 -9.06 15.57
N TYR A 431 6.95 -9.76 16.23
CA TYR A 431 6.16 -10.83 15.61
C TYR A 431 4.80 -10.99 16.30
N VAL A 432 3.91 -11.81 15.72
CA VAL A 432 2.66 -12.25 16.36
C VAL A 432 2.65 -13.78 16.51
N SER A 433 1.92 -14.28 17.51
CA SER A 433 1.79 -15.75 17.74
C SER A 433 1.31 -16.46 16.47
N ASP A 434 1.85 -17.64 16.19
CA ASP A 434 1.39 -18.51 15.10
C ASP A 434 -0.05 -19.04 15.35
N THR A 435 -0.56 -18.94 16.58
CA THR A 435 -1.90 -19.40 16.98
C THR A 435 -2.80 -18.26 17.46
N GLY A 436 -4.12 -18.49 17.43
CA GLY A 436 -5.15 -17.53 17.83
C GLY A 436 -5.71 -16.71 16.68
N ASP A 437 -6.97 -16.28 16.80
CA ASP A 437 -7.67 -15.52 15.74
C ASP A 437 -7.59 -14.00 15.94
N ILE A 438 -7.38 -13.54 17.18
CA ILE A 438 -7.05 -12.16 17.53
C ILE A 438 -5.69 -12.19 18.21
N VAL A 439 -4.70 -11.56 17.58
CA VAL A 439 -3.31 -11.58 18.07
C VAL A 439 -2.75 -10.18 18.21
N TYR A 440 -1.75 -10.06 19.07
CA TYR A 440 -1.06 -8.81 19.35
C TYR A 440 0.44 -9.02 19.15
N TYR A 441 1.12 -7.94 18.79
CA TYR A 441 2.57 -7.95 18.66
C TYR A 441 3.25 -8.45 19.94
N GLN A 442 4.33 -9.20 19.77
CA GLN A 442 5.18 -9.73 20.82
C GLN A 442 6.61 -9.25 20.63
N THR A 443 7.33 -9.22 21.74
CA THR A 443 8.70 -8.71 21.80
C THR A 443 9.68 -9.85 21.88
N ASP A 444 10.48 -10.01 20.84
CA ASP A 444 11.71 -10.82 20.91
C ASP A 444 12.74 -10.19 21.90
N PRO A 445 13.20 -10.95 22.94
CA PRO A 445 14.15 -10.46 23.92
C PRO A 445 15.54 -10.14 23.35
N GLN A 446 15.97 -10.80 22.28
CA GLN A 446 17.31 -10.63 21.71
C GLN A 446 17.40 -9.32 20.92
N LEU A 447 16.34 -8.96 20.17
CA LEU A 447 16.28 -7.71 19.41
C LEU A 447 15.96 -6.48 20.28
N SER A 448 15.20 -6.65 21.37
CA SER A 448 14.82 -5.54 22.25
C SER A 448 15.98 -4.96 23.07
N GLY A 449 17.14 -5.63 23.08
CA GLY A 449 18.30 -5.26 23.89
C GLY A 449 18.13 -5.59 25.38
N SER A 450 17.05 -6.28 25.77
CA SER A 450 16.93 -6.86 27.10
C SER A 450 17.74 -8.15 27.15
N SER A 451 19.04 -8.04 27.39
CA SER A 451 19.77 -9.16 27.99
C SER A 451 19.07 -9.48 29.31
N GLN A 452 18.27 -10.55 29.35
CA GLN A 452 18.02 -11.20 30.63
C GLN A 452 19.39 -11.44 31.24
N GLY A 453 19.64 -10.83 32.40
CA GLY A 453 20.83 -11.12 33.18
C GLY A 453 20.91 -12.64 33.27
N LYS A 454 22.04 -13.21 32.83
CA LYS A 454 22.40 -14.57 33.21
C LYS A 454 22.45 -14.57 34.74
N SER A 455 21.37 -15.00 35.36
CA SER A 455 21.33 -15.28 36.78
C SER A 455 22.08 -16.58 37.01
N ALA A 456 23.24 -16.43 37.66
CA ALA A 456 24.10 -17.43 38.30
C ALA A 456 24.72 -18.52 37.39
#